data_AF-A0A8E1W8M6-F1
#
_entry.id   AF-A0A8E1W8M6-F1
#
_cell.length_a   1.000
_cell.length_b   1.000
_cell.length_c   1.000
_cell.angle_alpha   90.00
_cell.angle_beta   90.00
_cell.angle_gamma   90.00
#
_symmetry.space_group_name_H-M   'P 1'
#
loop_
_entity.id
_entity.type
_entity.pdbx_description
1 polymer ?
#
loop_
_entity_poly.entity_id
_entity_poly.type
_entity_poly.pdbx_seq_one_letter_code
_entity_poly.pdbx_strand_id
1 'polypeptide(L)'
;MSPVRRGTELPIRNRLPVLRAERGMSRADLAEAVEVNPQTIGALERGDHYPSLDLAFRICAVFGLPVEAVFSRASFSGEAEREGDA
;
A
#
# COMPACT_ATOMS: atom_id res chain seq x y z
N MET A 1 9.76 20.20 -4.62
CA MET A 1 8.73 19.80 -3.66
C MET A 1 9.39 19.54 -2.33
N SER A 2 8.96 20.20 -1.25
CA SER A 2 9.41 19.85 0.11
C SER A 2 8.96 18.42 0.44
N PRO A 3 9.84 17.55 0.95
CA PRO A 3 9.42 16.23 1.38
C PRO A 3 8.49 16.40 2.57
N VAL A 4 7.26 15.91 2.43
CA VAL A 4 6.33 15.78 3.56
C VAL A 4 7.06 15.01 4.64
N ARG A 5 7.32 15.66 5.79
CA ARG A 5 8.00 15.03 6.91
C ARG A 5 7.18 13.80 7.31
N ARG A 6 7.84 12.63 7.30
CA ARG A 6 7.26 11.37 7.75
C ARG A 6 6.81 11.58 9.21
N GLY A 7 5.52 11.54 9.47
CA GLY A 7 5.06 11.32 10.84
C GLY A 7 5.49 9.91 11.23
N THR A 8 6.57 9.79 12.00
CA THR A 8 7.10 8.51 12.48
C THR A 8 6.10 7.74 13.34
N GLU A 9 5.05 8.42 13.80
CA GLU A 9 4.07 7.90 14.74
C GLU A 9 2.93 7.11 14.07
N LEU A 10 2.65 7.30 12.76
CA LEU A 10 1.47 6.70 12.11
C LEU A 10 1.73 6.26 10.66
N PRO A 11 2.59 5.24 10.43
CA PRO A 11 2.93 4.80 9.09
C PRO A 11 1.75 4.14 8.36
N ILE A 12 1.50 4.56 7.11
CA ILE A 12 0.52 3.90 6.24
C ILE A 12 1.16 2.66 5.63
N ARG A 13 0.62 1.50 5.98
CA ARG A 13 0.90 0.18 5.39
C ARG A 13 -0.07 -0.08 4.24
N ASN A 14 0.28 -1.00 3.35
CA ASN A 14 -0.55 -1.36 2.21
C ASN A 14 -0.59 -2.89 1.97
N ARG A 15 -1.64 -3.37 1.29
CA ARG A 15 -1.81 -4.77 0.88
C ARG A 15 -1.53 -5.02 -0.60
N LEU A 16 -0.89 -4.07 -1.29
CA LEU A 16 -0.71 -4.14 -2.74
C LEU A 16 -0.02 -5.44 -3.22
N PRO A 17 1.01 -5.99 -2.53
CA PRO A 17 1.62 -7.24 -2.96
C PRO A 17 0.63 -8.41 -2.99
N VAL A 18 -0.20 -8.51 -1.95
CA VAL A 18 -1.21 -9.57 -1.79
C VAL A 18 -2.34 -9.37 -2.80
N LEU A 19 -2.90 -8.17 -2.88
CA LEU A 19 -4.02 -7.86 -3.78
C LEU A 19 -3.64 -8.05 -5.26
N ARG A 20 -2.40 -7.69 -5.64
CA ARG A 20 -1.92 -7.99 -7.00
C ARG A 20 -1.77 -9.49 -7.24
N ALA A 21 -1.20 -10.23 -6.29
CA ALA A 21 -1.01 -11.67 -6.43
C ALA A 21 -2.36 -12.40 -6.57
N GLU A 22 -3.37 -12.02 -5.78
CA GLU A 22 -4.75 -12.54 -5.87
C GLU A 22 -5.38 -12.29 -7.26
N ARG A 23 -4.99 -11.20 -7.94
CA ARG A 23 -5.45 -10.86 -9.29
C ARG A 23 -4.50 -11.28 -10.41
N GLY A 24 -3.40 -11.97 -10.10
CA GLY A 24 -2.38 -12.33 -11.09
C GLY A 24 -1.70 -11.13 -11.76
N MET A 25 -1.72 -9.95 -11.13
CA MET A 25 -1.18 -8.71 -11.70
C MET A 25 0.31 -8.54 -11.40
N SER A 26 1.08 -8.23 -12.44
CA SER A 26 2.44 -7.72 -12.28
C SER A 26 2.44 -6.30 -11.69
N ARG A 27 3.61 -5.81 -11.26
CA ARG A 27 3.75 -4.39 -10.85
C ARG A 27 3.52 -3.44 -12.03
N ALA A 28 3.90 -3.86 -13.25
CA ALA A 28 3.69 -3.05 -14.45
C ALA A 28 2.19 -2.94 -14.77
N ASP A 29 1.44 -4.04 -14.64
CA ASP A 29 0.01 -4.06 -14.91
C ASP A 29 -0.76 -3.12 -13.97
N LEU A 30 -0.42 -3.14 -12.67
CA LEU A 30 -1.04 -2.20 -11.72
C LEU A 30 -0.62 -0.76 -12.02
N ALA A 31 0.64 -0.54 -12.39
CA ALA A 31 1.15 0.80 -12.69
C ALA A 31 0.50 1.39 -13.93
N GLU A 32 0.27 0.58 -14.98
CA GLU A 32 -0.47 0.97 -16.17
C GLU A 32 -1.93 1.31 -15.84
N ALA A 33 -2.61 0.44 -15.08
CA ALA A 33 -3.99 0.66 -14.66
C ALA A 33 -4.21 1.93 -13.81
N VAL A 34 -3.15 2.40 -13.13
CA VAL A 34 -3.16 3.64 -12.36
C VAL A 34 -2.16 4.67 -12.91
N GLU A 35 -1.85 4.63 -14.20
CA GLU A 35 -1.09 5.68 -14.92
C GLU A 35 0.15 6.21 -14.18
N VAL A 36 0.97 5.32 -13.60
CA VAL A 36 2.24 5.64 -12.92
C VAL A 36 3.38 4.78 -13.43
N ASN A 37 4.61 5.13 -13.02
CA ASN A 37 5.76 4.29 -13.28
C ASN A 37 5.70 2.99 -12.43
N PRO A 38 6.06 1.81 -12.96
CA PRO A 38 6.15 0.56 -12.18
C PRO A 38 7.03 0.66 -10.92
N GLN A 39 8.04 1.52 -10.93
CA GLN A 39 8.88 1.83 -9.76
C GLN A 39 8.08 2.47 -8.62
N THR A 40 7.07 3.28 -8.94
CA THR A 40 6.15 3.87 -7.96
C THR A 40 5.41 2.77 -7.20
N ILE A 41 4.86 1.78 -7.91
CA ILE A 41 4.21 0.62 -7.27
C ILE A 41 5.20 -0.14 -6.38
N GLY A 42 6.41 -0.41 -6.89
CA GLY A 42 7.44 -1.09 -6.09
C GLY A 42 7.85 -0.32 -4.83
N ALA A 43 7.95 0.99 -4.90
CA ALA A 43 8.27 1.86 -3.76
C ALA A 43 7.10 1.99 -2.77
N LEU A 44 5.85 1.99 -3.25
CA LEU A 44 4.66 1.90 -2.39
C LEU A 44 4.65 0.59 -1.62
N GLU A 45 4.89 -0.55 -2.28
CA GLU A 45 4.90 -1.87 -1.64
C GLU A 45 5.93 -2.00 -0.52
N ARG A 46 7.10 -1.37 -0.68
CA ARG A 46 8.14 -1.32 0.37
C ARG A 46 7.84 -0.29 1.47
N GLY A 47 6.86 0.58 1.28
CA GLY A 47 6.57 1.68 2.19
C GLY A 47 7.58 2.82 2.11
N ASP A 48 8.29 2.97 1.00
CA ASP A 48 9.30 4.02 0.81
C ASP A 48 8.67 5.42 0.80
N HIS A 49 7.41 5.52 0.36
CA HIS A 49 6.60 6.74 0.38
C HIS A 49 5.10 6.42 0.47
N TYR A 50 4.29 7.42 0.83
CA TYR A 50 2.83 7.31 0.83
C TYR A 50 2.27 7.76 -0.52
N PRO A 51 1.19 7.12 -1.01
CA PRO A 51 0.52 7.58 -2.21
C PRO A 51 -0.14 8.94 -1.94
N SER A 52 -0.33 9.73 -2.99
CA SER A 52 -1.31 10.82 -2.93
C SER A 52 -2.71 10.23 -2.71
N LEU A 53 -3.64 11.06 -2.21
CA LEU A 53 -5.03 10.62 -2.02
C LEU A 53 -5.65 10.15 -3.34
N ASP A 54 -5.36 10.86 -4.44
CA ASP A 54 -5.78 10.48 -5.80
C ASP A 54 -5.25 9.10 -6.21
N LEU A 55 -3.95 8.84 -6.05
CA LEU A 55 -3.36 7.55 -6.40
C LEU A 55 -3.94 6.43 -5.52
N ALA A 56 -4.17 6.69 -4.24
CA ALA A 56 -4.81 5.73 -3.34
C ALA A 56 -6.21 5.35 -3.84
N PHE A 57 -7.03 6.32 -4.23
CA PHE A 57 -8.38 6.05 -4.77
C PHE A 57 -8.36 5.31 -6.10
N ARG A 58 -7.44 5.64 -7.02
CA ARG A 58 -7.31 4.90 -8.28
C ARG A 58 -6.90 3.45 -8.05
N ILE A 59 -5.98 3.21 -7.13
CA ILE A 59 -5.62 1.85 -6.69
C ILE A 59 -6.84 1.12 -6.09
N CYS A 60 -7.62 1.78 -5.24
CA CYS A 60 -8.83 1.22 -4.65
C CYS A 60 -9.86 0.85 -5.73
N ALA A 61 -10.03 1.69 -6.76
CA ALA A 61 -10.91 1.43 -7.89
C ALA A 61 -10.47 0.22 -8.71
N VAL A 62 -9.16 0.06 -8.96
CA VAL A 62 -8.61 -1.14 -9.61
C VAL A 62 -9.00 -2.39 -8.83
N PHE A 63 -8.86 -2.38 -7.50
CA PHE A 63 -9.18 -3.54 -6.66
C PHE A 63 -10.66 -3.67 -6.29
N GLY A 64 -11.51 -2.67 -6.57
CA GLY A 64 -12.91 -2.66 -6.16
C GLY A 64 -13.09 -2.73 -4.64
N LEU A 65 -12.15 -2.17 -3.88
CA LEU A 65 -12.09 -2.25 -2.43
C LEU A 65 -12.10 -0.86 -1.79
N PRO A 66 -12.64 -0.69 -0.57
CA PRO A 66 -12.51 0.55 0.18
C PRO A 66 -11.06 0.81 0.60
N VAL A 67 -10.74 2.07 0.92
CA VAL A 67 -9.37 2.48 1.24
C VAL A 67 -8.78 1.71 2.42
N GLU A 68 -9.58 1.39 3.44
CA GLU A 68 -9.18 0.68 4.64
C GLU A 68 -8.83 -0.80 4.37
N ALA A 69 -9.36 -1.37 3.29
CA ALA A 69 -9.04 -2.74 2.87
C ALA A 69 -7.71 -2.80 2.08
N VAL A 70 -7.25 -1.68 1.53
CA VAL A 70 -6.03 -1.56 0.73
C VAL A 70 -4.88 -0.96 1.54
N PHE A 71 -5.18 0.04 2.37
CA PHE A 71 -4.24 0.82 3.18
C PHE A 71 -4.68 0.87 4.64
N SER A 72 -3.75 0.74 5.57
CA SER A 72 -4.05 0.76 7.01
C SER A 72 -2.89 1.33 7.80
N ARG A 73 -3.16 1.89 8.98
CA ARG A 73 -2.13 2.24 9.96
C ARG A 73 -1.74 1.06 10.85
N ALA A 74 -2.58 0.03 10.90
CA ALA A 74 -2.33 -1.21 11.62
C ALA A 74 -1.64 -2.25 10.73
N SER A 75 -1.03 -3.26 11.35
CA SER A 75 -0.61 -4.49 10.66
C SER A 75 -1.78 -5.13 9.92
N PHE A 76 -1.56 -5.59 8.69
CA PHE A 76 -2.48 -6.49 8.00
C PHE A 76 -2.23 -7.97 8.34
N SER A 77 -1.07 -8.28 8.93
CA SER A 77 -0.83 -9.53 9.65
C SER A 77 -1.48 -9.43 11.03
N GLY A 78 -2.26 -10.44 11.43
CA GLY A 78 -2.75 -10.59 12.79
C GLY A 78 -1.62 -10.92 13.78
N GLU A 79 -0.64 -10.04 13.89
CA GLU A 79 0.40 -10.06 14.93
C GLU A 79 -0.02 -9.09 16.03
N ALA A 80 -1.18 -9.36 16.62
CA ALA A 80 -1.36 -9.20 18.04
C ALA A 80 -1.09 -10.58 18.64
N GLU A 81 -0.33 -10.66 19.73
CA GLU A 81 0.00 -11.87 20.49
C GLU A 81 1.23 -12.68 20.04
N ARG A 82 2.40 -12.02 19.99
CA ARG A 82 3.68 -12.65 20.41
C ARG A 82 4.54 -11.65 21.18
N GLU A 83 3.96 -11.06 22.21
CA GLU A 83 4.68 -10.43 23.31
C GLU A 83 4.08 -11.06 24.58
N GLY A 84 4.70 -12.13 25.07
CA GLY A 84 4.14 -12.90 26.19
C GLY A 84 4.64 -14.33 26.37
N ASP A 85 5.82 -14.70 25.87
CA ASP A 85 6.51 -15.90 26.35
C ASP A 85 8.03 -15.70 26.28
N ALA A 86 8.56 -15.07 27.33
CA ALA A 86 9.91 -15.24 27.88
C ALA A 86 10.08 -14.36 29.13
#